data_AF-A0A5B1BWF3-F1
#
_entry.id   AF-A0A5B1BWF3-F1
#
_cell.length_a   1.000
_cell.length_b   1.000
_cell.length_c   1.000
_cell.angle_alpha   90.00
_cell.angle_beta   90.00
_cell.angle_gamma   90.00
#
_symmetry.space_group_name_H-M   'P 1'
#
loop_
_entity.id
_entity.type
_entity.pdbx_description
1 polymer ?
#
loop_
_entity_poly.entity_id
_entity_poly.type
_entity_poly.pdbx_seq_one_letter_code
_entity_poly.pdbx_strand_id
1 'polypeptide(L)'
;MSVAGFVLGLVATVLAVASLIWQFFGFRKRPEAKLTPVVGLLTPDGVVTSDAGNDARESLQNAAARFPEGRFVIGVKVVNTGRAPLHVASWAIRIGPNGTSLQPTRASGLEVPHDIPVGETAVLLTELQHVQRFVSAAEGAASQPPRIVLSVSSGARTYLTGPVAPGLLSLRSGSA
;
A
#
# COMPACT_ATOMS: atom_id res chain seq x y z
N MET A 1 38.96 -10.63 46.51
CA MET A 1 38.34 -10.34 45.20
C MET A 1 39.23 -9.34 44.48
N SER A 2 39.71 -9.66 43.28
CA SER A 2 40.71 -8.82 42.59
C SER A 2 40.07 -7.56 42.02
N VAL A 3 40.74 -6.42 42.18
CA VAL A 3 40.34 -5.11 41.61
C VAL A 3 40.02 -5.23 40.11
N ALA A 4 40.77 -6.08 39.40
CA ALA A 4 40.54 -6.39 38.00
C ALA A 4 39.12 -6.96 37.73
N GLY A 5 38.63 -7.86 38.58
CA GLY A 5 37.28 -8.42 38.44
C GLY A 5 36.19 -7.37 38.63
N PHE A 6 36.39 -6.44 39.56
CA PHE A 6 35.47 -5.32 39.77
C PHE A 6 35.43 -4.37 38.57
N VAL A 7 36.60 -3.99 38.05
CA VAL A 7 36.71 -3.12 36.87
C VAL A 7 36.07 -3.77 35.64
N LEU A 8 36.32 -5.06 35.40
CA LEU A 8 35.70 -5.79 34.30
C LEU A 8 34.17 -5.86 34.43
N GLY A 9 33.66 -6.11 35.64
CA GLY A 9 32.22 -6.10 35.89
C GLY A 9 31.59 -4.73 35.62
N LEU A 10 32.25 -3.64 36.03
CA LEU A 10 31.78 -2.29 35.77
C LEU A 10 31.73 -1.98 34.27
N VAL A 11 32.81 -2.30 33.53
CA VAL A 11 32.88 -2.08 32.08
C VAL A 11 31.81 -2.90 31.35
N ALA A 12 31.63 -4.17 31.72
CA ALA A 12 30.59 -5.02 31.15
C ALA A 12 29.18 -4.44 31.39
N THR A 13 28.92 -3.92 32.59
CA THR A 13 27.64 -3.30 32.93
C THR A 13 27.38 -2.04 32.10
N VAL A 14 28.38 -1.17 31.94
CA VAL A 14 28.26 0.05 31.12
C VAL A 14 27.98 -0.29 29.66
N LEU A 15 28.70 -1.27 29.11
CA LEU A 15 28.49 -1.75 27.73
C LEU A 15 27.10 -2.38 27.56
N ALA A 16 26.62 -3.15 28.54
CA ALA A 16 25.29 -3.74 28.51
C ALA A 16 24.21 -2.65 28.51
N VAL A 17 24.33 -1.61 29.35
CA VAL A 17 23.38 -0.49 29.39
C VAL A 17 23.42 0.31 28.09
N ALA A 18 24.61 0.62 27.56
CA ALA A 18 24.75 1.31 26.28
C ALA A 18 24.12 0.52 25.12
N SER A 19 24.34 -0.79 25.10
CA SER A 19 23.73 -1.70 24.12
C SER A 19 22.20 -1.73 24.26
N LEU A 20 21.68 -1.79 25.48
CA LEU A 20 20.24 -1.79 25.74
C LEU A 20 19.59 -0.47 25.31
N ILE A 21 20.22 0.66 25.61
CA ILE A 21 19.78 1.99 25.18
C ILE A 21 19.75 2.04 23.64
N TRP A 22 20.81 1.56 22.98
CA TRP A 22 20.87 1.53 21.53
C TRP A 22 19.76 0.67 20.92
N GLN A 23 19.53 -0.53 21.43
CA GLN A 23 18.44 -1.40 21.01
C GLN A 23 17.08 -0.74 21.21
N PHE A 24 16.86 -0.08 22.35
CA PHE A 24 15.62 0.62 22.65
C PHE A 24 15.35 1.78 21.66
N PHE A 25 16.36 2.59 21.36
CA PHE A 25 16.25 3.66 20.36
C PHE A 25 16.01 3.13 18.94
N GLY A 26 16.68 2.04 18.56
CA GLY A 26 16.43 1.36 17.28
C GLY A 26 14.99 0.85 17.17
N PHE A 27 14.48 0.26 18.26
CA PHE A 27 13.11 -0.25 18.31
C PHE A 27 12.04 0.84 18.23
N ARG A 28 12.37 2.07 18.65
CA ARG A 28 11.47 3.23 18.58
C ARG A 28 11.41 3.87 17.18
N LYS A 29 12.44 3.68 16.36
CA LYS A 29 12.48 4.15 14.95
C LYS A 29 11.82 3.14 14.01
N ARG A 30 10.55 2.84 14.26
CA ARG A 30 9.80 1.91 13.40
C ARG A 30 9.19 2.65 12.20
N PRO A 31 9.30 2.08 10.98
CA PRO A 31 8.47 2.51 9.88
C PRO A 31 7.03 2.07 10.17
N GLU A 32 6.10 2.99 9.94
CA GLU A 32 4.67 2.77 10.11
C GLU A 32 3.98 3.34 8.87
N ALA A 33 3.08 2.56 8.28
CA ALA A 33 2.43 2.90 7.05
C ALA A 33 0.92 2.90 7.23
N LYS A 34 0.27 3.99 6.84
CA LYS A 34 -1.19 4.03 6.69
C LYS A 34 -1.51 3.87 5.21
N LEU A 35 -2.33 2.86 4.91
CA LEU A 35 -2.77 2.58 3.55
C LEU A 35 -4.23 2.99 3.35
N THR A 36 -4.49 3.77 2.32
CA THR A 36 -5.85 4.11 1.88
C THR A 36 -6.05 3.62 0.45
N PRO A 37 -7.09 2.82 0.17
CA PRO A 37 -7.38 2.40 -1.18
C PRO A 37 -7.89 3.61 -1.98
N VAL A 38 -7.43 3.79 -3.21
CA VAL A 38 -7.83 4.91 -4.08
C VAL A 38 -8.27 4.41 -5.45
N VAL A 39 -9.26 5.07 -6.04
CA VAL A 39 -9.72 4.86 -7.41
C VAL A 39 -9.72 6.20 -8.12
N GLY A 40 -9.37 6.21 -9.40
CA GLY A 40 -9.21 7.43 -10.16
C GLY A 40 -9.52 7.29 -11.64
N LEU A 41 -9.45 8.43 -12.31
CA LEU A 41 -9.48 8.57 -13.76
C LEU A 41 -8.15 9.18 -14.21
N LEU A 42 -7.40 8.43 -15.02
CA LEU A 42 -6.18 8.88 -15.68
C LEU A 42 -6.58 9.56 -17.00
N THR A 43 -6.40 10.87 -17.08
CA THR A 43 -6.58 11.69 -18.28
C THR A 43 -5.22 12.11 -18.84
N PRO A 44 -5.13 12.63 -20.09
CA PRO A 44 -3.88 13.14 -20.64
C PRO A 44 -3.24 14.24 -19.78
N ASP A 45 -4.06 15.04 -19.09
CA ASP A 45 -3.62 16.19 -18.29
C ASP A 45 -3.30 15.84 -16.83
N GLY A 46 -3.62 14.63 -16.37
CA GLY A 46 -3.33 14.23 -14.99
C GLY A 46 -4.15 13.05 -14.47
N VAL A 47 -4.12 12.85 -13.15
CA VAL A 47 -4.88 11.81 -12.47
C VAL A 47 -5.82 12.43 -11.45
N VAL A 48 -7.11 12.21 -11.63
CA VAL A 48 -8.12 12.51 -10.62
C VAL A 48 -8.27 11.29 -9.74
N THR A 49 -7.93 11.37 -8.45
CA THR A 49 -8.06 10.25 -7.50
C THR A 49 -9.03 10.59 -6.38
N SER A 50 -9.82 9.60 -5.97
CA SER A 50 -10.71 9.65 -4.80
C SER A 50 -10.47 8.42 -3.93
N ASP A 51 -10.68 8.55 -2.63
CA ASP A 51 -10.64 7.39 -1.71
C ASP A 51 -11.69 6.36 -2.14
N ALA A 52 -11.32 5.07 -2.15
CA ALA A 52 -12.11 3.98 -2.72
C ALA A 52 -13.29 3.54 -1.83
N GLY A 53 -14.03 4.50 -1.28
CA GLY A 53 -15.28 4.33 -0.54
C GLY A 53 -16.51 4.31 -1.45
N ASN A 54 -17.70 4.24 -0.83
CA ASN A 54 -18.96 4.15 -1.56
C ASN A 54 -19.26 5.41 -2.41
N ASP A 55 -18.84 6.60 -1.96
CA ASP A 55 -19.17 7.88 -2.59
C ASP A 55 -18.29 8.21 -3.80
N ALA A 56 -17.17 7.50 -3.98
CA ALA A 56 -16.25 7.75 -5.09
C ALA A 56 -16.83 7.35 -6.45
N ARG A 57 -17.82 6.45 -6.49
CA ARG A 57 -18.39 5.95 -7.74
C ARG A 57 -19.06 7.07 -8.54
N GLU A 58 -19.93 7.85 -7.90
CA GLU A 58 -20.67 8.94 -8.55
C GLU A 58 -19.70 10.04 -9.00
N SER A 59 -18.75 10.40 -8.14
CA SER A 59 -17.71 11.40 -8.46
C SER A 59 -16.88 11.01 -9.68
N LEU A 60 -16.49 9.73 -9.80
CA LEU A 60 -15.72 9.22 -10.91
C LEU A 60 -16.54 9.08 -12.20
N GLN A 61 -17.83 8.73 -12.10
CA GLN A 61 -18.73 8.71 -13.25
C GLN A 61 -18.94 10.12 -13.80
N ASN A 62 -19.12 11.11 -12.93
CA ASN A 62 -19.22 12.51 -13.33
C ASN A 62 -17.91 13.02 -13.96
N ALA A 63 -16.75 12.58 -13.45
CA ALA A 63 -15.45 12.89 -14.06
C ALA A 63 -15.30 12.24 -15.44
N ALA A 64 -15.67 10.97 -15.59
CA ALA A 64 -15.61 10.26 -16.87
C ALA A 64 -16.56 10.83 -17.92
N ALA A 65 -17.73 11.35 -17.51
CA ALA A 65 -18.64 12.07 -18.41
C ALA A 65 -18.02 13.36 -18.97
N ARG A 66 -17.11 14.00 -18.22
CA ARG A 66 -16.39 15.21 -18.66
C ARG A 66 -15.11 14.88 -19.45
N PHE A 67 -14.54 13.71 -19.23
CA PHE A 67 -13.29 13.26 -19.86
C PHE A 67 -13.46 11.85 -20.44
N PRO A 68 -14.11 11.73 -21.62
CA PRO A 68 -14.45 10.42 -22.21
C PRO A 68 -13.22 9.59 -22.60
N GLU A 69 -12.07 10.22 -22.84
CA GLU A 69 -10.80 9.55 -23.13
C GLU A 69 -10.07 9.04 -21.87
N GLY A 70 -10.62 9.30 -20.69
CA GLY A 70 -10.03 8.92 -19.41
C GLY A 70 -10.06 7.40 -19.16
N ARG A 71 -8.94 6.87 -18.64
CA ARG A 71 -8.82 5.47 -18.25
C ARG A 71 -8.99 5.32 -16.75
N PHE A 72 -9.87 4.43 -16.31
CA PHE A 72 -10.01 4.17 -14.87
C PHE A 72 -8.76 3.48 -14.31
N VAL A 73 -8.29 3.99 -13.18
CA VAL A 73 -7.14 3.46 -12.43
C VAL A 73 -7.55 3.14 -10.99
N ILE A 74 -6.89 2.16 -10.40
CA ILE A 74 -7.05 1.77 -9.01
C ILE A 74 -5.67 1.63 -8.38
N GLY A 75 -5.58 1.94 -7.10
CA GLY A 75 -4.31 1.91 -6.43
C GLY A 75 -4.40 2.07 -4.94
N VAL A 76 -3.25 2.30 -4.34
CA VAL A 76 -3.10 2.52 -2.91
C VAL A 76 -2.29 3.78 -2.66
N LYS A 77 -2.85 4.64 -1.80
CA LYS A 77 -2.14 5.76 -1.20
C LYS A 77 -1.44 5.25 0.05
N VAL A 78 -0.12 5.38 0.05
CA VAL A 78 0.77 4.98 1.13
C VAL A 78 1.26 6.23 1.83
N VAL A 79 0.91 6.39 3.10
CA VAL A 79 1.44 7.49 3.93
C VAL A 79 2.41 6.91 4.94
N ASN A 80 3.65 7.38 4.94
CA ASN A 80 4.62 7.00 5.97
C ASN A 80 4.38 7.85 7.23
N THR A 81 3.68 7.27 8.20
CA THR A 81 3.42 7.88 9.51
C THR A 81 4.46 7.50 10.56
N GLY A 82 5.48 6.72 10.17
CA GLY A 82 6.54 6.24 11.05
C GLY A 82 7.57 7.30 11.38
N ARG A 83 8.66 6.85 12.02
CA ARG A 83 9.82 7.70 12.37
C ARG A 83 11.08 7.36 11.57
N ALA A 84 10.93 6.54 10.54
CA ALA A 84 11.98 6.12 9.62
C ALA A 84 11.43 6.05 8.19
N PRO A 85 12.28 6.20 7.15
CA PRO A 85 11.88 5.97 5.77
C PRO A 85 11.24 4.59 5.59
N LEU A 86 10.18 4.54 4.77
CA LEU A 86 9.44 3.33 4.48
C LEU A 86 9.84 2.81 3.10
N HIS A 87 10.57 1.69 3.07
CA HIS A 87 10.94 1.02 1.84
C HIS A 87 9.78 0.20 1.29
N VAL A 88 9.14 0.66 0.23
CA VAL A 88 8.14 -0.11 -0.50
C VAL A 88 8.86 -1.02 -1.49
N ALA A 89 8.83 -2.33 -1.22
CA ALA A 89 9.48 -3.34 -2.05
C ALA A 89 8.55 -3.89 -3.15
N SER A 90 7.26 -4.02 -2.85
CA SER A 90 6.24 -4.44 -3.81
C SER A 90 4.85 -4.03 -3.35
N TRP A 91 3.88 -4.02 -4.27
CA TRP A 91 2.47 -3.91 -3.93
C TRP A 91 1.65 -4.87 -4.78
N ALA A 92 0.53 -5.33 -4.23
CA ALA A 92 -0.32 -6.31 -4.90
C ALA A 92 -1.79 -6.14 -4.50
N ILE A 93 -2.67 -6.46 -5.44
CA ILE A 93 -4.12 -6.54 -5.22
C ILE A 93 -4.45 -7.97 -4.82
N ARG A 94 -5.16 -8.15 -3.70
CA ARG A 94 -5.51 -9.45 -3.14
C ARG A 94 -7.02 -9.66 -3.17
N ILE A 95 -7.43 -10.88 -3.48
CA ILE A 95 -8.83 -11.32 -3.40
C ILE A 95 -8.97 -12.23 -2.19
N GLY A 96 -9.74 -11.78 -1.19
CA GLY A 96 -10.15 -12.60 -0.06
C GLY A 96 -11.42 -13.41 -0.40
N PRO A 97 -11.54 -14.66 0.08
CA PRO A 97 -10.63 -15.40 0.98
C PRO A 97 -9.57 -16.28 0.28
N ASN A 98 -9.59 -16.38 -1.06
CA ASN A 98 -8.80 -17.37 -1.82
C ASN A 98 -7.28 -17.14 -1.79
N GLY A 99 -6.81 -16.00 -1.25
CA GLY A 99 -5.39 -15.72 -1.07
C GLY A 99 -4.64 -15.38 -2.36
N THR A 100 -5.32 -15.35 -3.50
CA THR A 100 -4.75 -14.96 -4.79
C THR A 100 -4.38 -13.48 -4.78
N SER A 101 -3.18 -13.19 -5.25
CA SER A 101 -2.64 -11.83 -5.35
C SER A 101 -2.17 -11.53 -6.77
N LEU A 102 -2.60 -10.40 -7.31
CA LEU A 102 -2.10 -9.83 -8.54
C LEU A 102 -1.07 -8.75 -8.21
N GLN A 103 0.18 -8.98 -8.58
CA GLN A 103 1.21 -7.94 -8.55
C GLN A 103 1.22 -7.21 -9.91
N PRO A 104 0.94 -5.90 -9.96
CA PRO A 104 0.96 -5.16 -11.22
C PRO A 104 2.38 -5.06 -11.78
N THR A 105 2.62 -5.64 -12.97
CA THR A 105 3.91 -5.52 -13.67
C THR A 105 4.05 -4.18 -14.41
N ARG A 106 2.92 -3.57 -14.77
CA ARG A 106 2.84 -2.21 -15.33
C ARG A 106 2.05 -1.34 -14.35
N ALA A 107 2.77 -0.69 -13.44
CA ALA A 107 2.19 0.32 -12.59
C ALA A 107 2.11 1.64 -13.38
N SER A 108 1.00 2.34 -13.25
CA SER A 108 0.89 3.73 -13.69
C SER A 108 1.20 4.60 -12.47
N GLY A 109 2.17 5.50 -12.55
CA GLY A 109 2.59 6.33 -11.41
C GLY A 109 3.96 5.93 -10.88
N LEU A 110 4.09 5.81 -9.55
CA LEU A 110 5.38 5.60 -8.91
C LEU A 110 5.88 4.16 -9.08
N GLU A 111 7.08 4.02 -9.63
CA GLU A 111 7.75 2.71 -9.76
C GLU A 111 8.21 2.19 -8.40
N VAL A 112 8.17 0.87 -8.26
CA VAL A 112 8.55 0.14 -7.04
C VAL A 112 9.68 -0.81 -7.43
N PRO A 113 10.80 -0.91 -6.67
CA PRO A 113 10.99 -0.45 -5.29
C PRO A 113 11.21 1.06 -5.12
N HIS A 114 10.68 1.64 -4.03
CA HIS A 114 10.79 3.06 -3.71
C HIS A 114 10.78 3.33 -2.21
N ASP A 115 11.55 4.33 -1.77
CA ASP A 115 11.58 4.78 -0.37
C ASP A 115 10.72 6.02 -0.15
N ILE A 116 9.76 5.92 0.77
CA ILE A 116 8.90 7.03 1.15
C ILE A 116 9.49 7.71 2.40
N PRO A 117 9.89 9.00 2.32
CA PRO A 117 10.37 9.75 3.47
C PRO A 117 9.33 9.84 4.59
N VAL A 118 9.78 10.22 5.79
CA VAL A 118 8.89 10.36 6.95
C VAL A 118 7.90 11.50 6.72
N GLY A 119 6.61 11.23 6.91
CA GLY A 119 5.53 12.19 6.69
C GLY A 119 5.12 12.35 5.22
N GLU A 120 5.83 11.72 4.29
CA GLU A 120 5.50 11.77 2.88
C GLU A 120 4.49 10.71 2.46
N THR A 121 3.93 10.95 1.28
CA THR A 121 2.89 10.14 0.67
C THR A 121 3.31 9.70 -0.72
N ALA A 122 3.13 8.41 -1.00
CA ALA A 122 3.22 7.87 -2.35
C ALA A 122 1.86 7.34 -2.80
N VAL A 123 1.61 7.38 -4.11
CA VAL A 123 0.42 6.78 -4.72
C VAL A 123 0.87 5.79 -5.78
N LEU A 124 0.49 4.53 -5.59
CA LEU A 124 0.77 3.42 -6.49
C LEU A 124 -0.51 3.09 -7.25
N LEU A 125 -0.53 3.24 -8.58
CA LEU A 125 -1.72 2.98 -9.38
C LEU A 125 -1.48 1.90 -10.43
N THR A 126 -2.57 1.27 -10.85
CA THR A 126 -2.62 0.39 -12.02
C THR A 126 -3.97 0.59 -12.72
N GLU A 127 -4.07 0.14 -13.96
CA GLU A 127 -5.31 0.25 -14.71
C GLU A 127 -6.39 -0.67 -14.13
N LEU A 128 -7.59 -0.13 -13.93
CA LEU A 128 -8.72 -0.86 -13.33
C LEU A 128 -9.12 -2.08 -14.17
N GLN A 129 -8.95 -2.01 -15.50
CA GLN A 129 -9.25 -3.12 -16.41
C GLN A 129 -8.44 -4.40 -16.10
N HIS A 130 -7.19 -4.28 -15.67
CA HIS A 130 -6.37 -5.44 -15.30
C HIS A 130 -6.90 -6.10 -14.03
N VAL A 131 -7.36 -5.27 -13.09
CA VAL A 131 -7.95 -5.73 -11.84
C VAL A 131 -9.28 -6.42 -12.09
N GLN A 132 -10.14 -5.85 -12.93
CA GLN A 132 -11.41 -6.46 -13.32
C GLN A 132 -11.21 -7.85 -13.94
N ARG A 133 -10.27 -7.99 -14.89
CA ARG A 133 -9.96 -9.30 -15.51
C ARG A 133 -9.51 -10.32 -14.47
N PHE A 134 -8.67 -9.91 -13.52
CA PHE A 134 -8.20 -10.77 -12.43
C PHE A 134 -9.34 -11.19 -11.48
N VAL A 135 -10.24 -10.25 -11.15
CA VAL A 135 -11.39 -10.53 -10.29
C VAL A 135 -12.36 -11.47 -10.97
N SER A 136 -12.71 -11.24 -12.24
CA SER A 136 -13.59 -12.14 -13.00
C SER A 136 -13.00 -13.56 -13.12
N ALA A 137 -11.67 -13.69 -13.25
CA ALA A 137 -11.02 -14.99 -13.24
C ALA A 137 -11.10 -15.71 -11.88
N ALA A 138 -11.11 -14.95 -10.78
CA ALA A 138 -11.20 -15.50 -9.42
C ALA A 138 -12.66 -15.78 -8.98
N GLU A 139 -13.64 -15.02 -9.46
CA GLU A 139 -15.07 -15.20 -9.18
C GLU A 139 -15.59 -16.55 -9.70
N GLY A 140 -15.09 -17.01 -10.85
CA GLY A 140 -15.42 -18.33 -11.39
C GLY A 140 -15.08 -19.50 -10.45
N ALA A 141 -14.28 -19.27 -9.41
CA ALA A 141 -13.85 -20.27 -8.44
C ALA A 141 -14.45 -20.10 -7.03
N ALA A 142 -15.27 -19.07 -6.77
CA ALA A 142 -15.68 -18.70 -5.40
C ALA A 142 -17.20 -18.57 -5.21
N SER A 143 -17.72 -19.09 -4.10
CA SER A 143 -19.14 -19.06 -3.73
C SER A 143 -19.59 -17.78 -3.00
N GLN A 144 -18.68 -16.84 -2.74
CA GLN A 144 -18.95 -15.57 -2.04
C GLN A 144 -18.43 -14.38 -2.85
N PRO A 145 -19.07 -13.19 -2.72
CA PRO A 145 -18.62 -11.99 -3.41
C PRO A 145 -17.18 -11.65 -2.99
N PRO A 146 -16.25 -11.46 -3.94
CA PRO A 146 -14.83 -11.30 -3.65
C PRO A 146 -14.57 -10.01 -2.88
N ARG A 147 -13.87 -10.11 -1.75
CA ARG A 147 -13.39 -8.94 -1.00
C ARG A 147 -12.02 -8.55 -1.52
N ILE A 148 -11.93 -7.39 -2.17
CA ILE A 148 -10.66 -6.92 -2.72
C ILE A 148 -9.95 -6.03 -1.71
N VAL A 149 -8.70 -6.34 -1.46
CA VAL A 149 -7.83 -5.59 -0.56
C VAL A 149 -6.51 -5.30 -1.27
N LEU A 150 -5.98 -4.10 -1.11
CA LEU A 150 -4.66 -3.75 -1.62
C LEU A 150 -3.62 -3.98 -0.54
N SER A 151 -2.45 -4.45 -0.94
CA SER A 151 -1.35 -4.78 -0.05
C SER A 151 -0.06 -4.11 -0.48
N VAL A 152 0.71 -3.63 0.48
CA VAL A 152 2.04 -3.03 0.27
C VAL A 152 3.04 -3.77 1.14
N SER A 153 4.10 -4.28 0.53
CA SER A 153 5.15 -5.04 1.19
C SER A 153 6.37 -4.14 1.42
N SER A 154 6.87 -4.15 2.65
CA SER A 154 8.07 -3.43 3.10
C SER A 154 8.94 -4.40 3.89
N GLY A 155 9.91 -5.02 3.22
CA GLY A 155 10.76 -6.05 3.82
C GLY A 155 9.92 -7.23 4.35
N ALA A 156 10.01 -7.50 5.66
CA ALA A 156 9.27 -8.58 6.30
C ALA A 156 7.80 -8.25 6.64
N ARG A 157 7.34 -7.02 6.38
CA ARG A 157 5.98 -6.57 6.73
C ARG A 157 5.12 -6.41 5.49
N THR A 158 3.88 -6.85 5.59
CA THR A 158 2.83 -6.57 4.60
C THR A 158 1.75 -5.74 5.27
N TYR A 159 1.46 -4.58 4.71
CA TYR A 159 0.36 -3.71 5.12
C TYR A 159 -0.84 -3.96 4.20
N LEU A 160 -2.05 -3.89 4.76
CA LEU A 160 -3.30 -4.10 4.02
C LEU A 160 -4.19 -2.88 4.13
N THR A 161 -4.89 -2.54 3.04
CA THR A 161 -5.95 -1.53 3.07
C THR A 161 -7.24 -2.09 3.69
N GLY A 162 -8.20 -1.20 3.93
CA GLY A 162 -9.61 -1.61 4.00
C GLY A 162 -10.08 -2.22 2.66
N PRO A 163 -11.23 -2.93 2.67
CA PRO A 163 -11.80 -3.49 1.45
C PRO A 163 -12.23 -2.38 0.49
N VAL A 164 -11.98 -2.59 -0.80
CA VAL A 164 -12.47 -1.73 -1.87
C VAL A 164 -13.98 -1.92 -2.01
N ALA A 165 -14.74 -0.84 -2.15
CA ALA A 165 -16.18 -0.92 -2.37
C ALA A 165 -16.49 -1.73 -3.65
N PRO A 166 -17.32 -2.79 -3.59
CA PRO A 166 -17.59 -3.66 -4.75
C PRO A 166 -18.15 -2.89 -5.95
N GLY A 167 -18.93 -1.83 -5.69
CA GLY A 167 -19.50 -0.97 -6.71
C GLY A 167 -18.47 -0.22 -7.57
N LEU A 168 -17.22 -0.06 -7.11
CA LEU A 168 -16.17 0.58 -7.91
C LEU A 168 -15.62 -0.33 -9.00
N LEU A 169 -15.75 -1.65 -8.84
CA LEU A 169 -15.28 -2.64 -9.81
C LEU A 169 -16.18 -2.73 -11.04
N SER A 170 -17.44 -2.29 -10.94
CA SER A 170 -18.36 -2.24 -12.07
C SER A 170 -18.19 -1.01 -12.95
N LEU A 171 -17.24 -0.11 -12.64
CA LEU A 171 -16.94 1.05 -13.47
C LEU A 171 -16.32 0.58 -14.80
N ARG A 172 -17.04 0.77 -15.90
CA ARG A 172 -16.52 0.53 -17.26
C ARG A 172 -16.09 1.87 -17.85
N SER A 173 -14.88 1.94 -18.40
CA SER A 173 -14.56 3.02 -19.36
C SER A 173 -15.53 2.90 -20.53
N GLY A 174 -16.11 4.03 -20.93
CA GLY A 174 -16.86 4.11 -22.17
C GLY A 174 -15.97 3.63 -23.30
N SER A 175 -16.43 2.64 -24.05
CA SER A 175 -15.80 2.26 -25.31
C SER A 175 -15.97 3.41 -26.29
N ALA A 176 -14.88 4.11 -26.59
CA ALA A 176 -14.72 4.78 -27.87
C ALA A 176 -13.88 3.87 -28.77
#